data_AF-A0AAW8DUY5-F1
#
_entry.id   AF-A0AAW8DUY5-F1
#
_cell.length_a   1.000
_cell.length_b   1.000
_cell.length_c   1.000
_cell.angle_alpha   90.00
_cell.angle_beta   90.00
_cell.angle_gamma   90.00
#
_symmetry.space_group_name_H-M   'P 1'
#
loop_
_entity.id
_entity.type
_entity.pdbx_description
1 polymer ?
#
loop_
_entity_poly.entity_id
_entity_poly.type
_entity_poly.pdbx_seq_one_letter_code
_entity_poly.pdbx_strand_id
1 'polypeptide(L)' 'MTRTFLPTAPFLVLDESAAAMDGERTELMLGFLVTCGFPQTLLVTHEGISESVADNLITI' A
#
# COMPACT_ATOMS: atom_id res chain seq x y z
N MET A 1 -8.86 3.17 -6.39
CA MET A 1 -8.93 2.74 -4.97
C MET A 1 -10.27 3.03 -4.28
N THR A 2 -11.19 3.83 -4.86
CA THR A 2 -12.44 4.25 -4.18
C THR A 2 -13.41 3.11 -3.81
N ARG A 3 -13.28 1.92 -4.42
CA ARG A 3 -14.10 0.73 -4.09
C ARG A 3 -13.53 -0.13 -2.95
N THR A 4 -12.27 0.07 -2.56
CA THR A 4 -11.58 -0.73 -1.54
C THR A 4 -11.68 -0.13 -0.14
N PHE A 5 -12.16 1.11 -0.03
CA PHE A 5 -12.24 1.82 1.25
C PHE A 5 -13.58 1.56 1.93
N LEU A 6 -13.59 0.61 2.87
CA LEU A 6 -14.71 0.41 3.80
C LEU A 6 -14.33 1.04 5.15
N PRO A 7 -15.01 2.11 5.62
CA PRO A 7 -14.60 2.89 6.79
C PRO A 7 -14.45 2.09 8.09
N THR A 8 -15.06 0.92 8.19
CA THR A 8 -15.04 0.06 9.38
C THR A 8 -14.15 -1.17 9.23
N ALA A 9 -13.48 -1.35 8.08
CA ALA A 9 -12.54 -2.46 7.90
C ALA A 9 -11.21 -2.12 8.62
N PRO A 10 -10.79 -2.90 9.63
CA PRO A 10 -9.54 -2.64 10.33
C PRO A 10 -8.29 -3.08 9.52
N PHE A 11 -8.50 -3.80 8.42
CA PHE A 11 -7.45 -4.42 7.63
C PHE A 11 -7.60 -4.09 6.16
N LEU A 12 -6.54 -3.57 5.56
CA LEU A 12 -6.43 -3.28 4.14
C LEU A 12 -5.45 -4.26 3.49
N VAL A 13 -5.88 -4.94 2.43
CA VAL A 13 -5.03 -5.84 1.64
C VAL A 13 -4.97 -5.34 0.21
N LEU A 14 -3.76 -5.19 -0.31
CA LEU A 14 -3.49 -4.72 -1.66
C LEU A 14 -2.52 -5.68 -2.33
N ASP A 15 -2.91 -6.18 -3.49
CA ASP A 15 -2.13 -7.11 -4.29
C ASP A 15 -1.85 -6.47 -5.65
N GLU A 16 -0.58 -6.17 -5.92
CA GLU A 16 -0.10 -5.53 -7.16
C GLU A 16 -0.87 -4.25 -7.53
N SER A 17 -1.27 -3.46 -6.53
CA SER A 17 -2.12 -2.27 -6.73
C SER A 17 -1.43 -1.12 -7.48
N ALA A 18 -0.10 -1.17 -7.56
CA ALA A 18 0.73 -0.22 -8.29
C ALA A 18 1.13 -0.72 -9.68
N ALA A 19 0.65 -1.89 -10.11
CA ALA A 19 0.95 -2.44 -11.44
C ALA A 19 0.56 -1.42 -12.53
N ALA A 20 1.56 -0.99 -13.31
CA ALA A 20 1.49 0.06 -14.34
C ALA A 20 1.50 1.53 -13.86
N MET A 21 1.85 1.79 -12.60
CA MET A 21 2.22 3.12 -12.12
C MET A 21 3.70 3.42 -12.42
N ASP A 22 4.02 4.70 -12.60
CA ASP A 22 5.40 5.18 -12.55
C ASP A 22 5.82 5.44 -11.10
N GLY A 23 7.11 5.65 -10.86
CA GLY A 23 7.63 5.81 -9.49
C GLY A 23 6.96 6.94 -8.70
N GLU A 24 6.68 8.08 -9.34
CA GLU A 24 6.02 9.22 -8.70
C GLU A 24 4.59 8.87 -8.26
N ARG A 25 3.82 8.16 -9.09
CA ARG A 25 2.48 7.69 -8.73
C ARG A 25 2.51 6.65 -7.61
N THR A 26 3.50 5.76 -7.60
CA THR A 26 3.69 4.83 -6.48
C THR A 26 3.97 5.59 -5.19
N GLU A 27 4.89 6.56 -5.19
CA GLU A 27 5.22 7.36 -4.00
C GLU A 27 3.99 8.07 -3.44
N LEU A 28 3.21 8.71 -4.30
CA LEU A 28 1.97 9.38 -3.90
C LEU A 28 0.94 8.41 -3.31
N MET A 29 0.81 7.22 -3.89
CA MET A 29 -0.08 6.17 -3.42
C MET A 29 0.37 5.62 -2.05
N LEU A 30 1.66 5.36 -1.87
CA LEU A 30 2.23 4.93 -0.59
C LEU A 30 2.06 5.99 0.50
N GLY A 31 2.33 7.27 0.19
CA GLY A 31 2.08 8.38 1.11
C GLY A 31 0.61 8.49 1.51
N PHE A 32 -0.30 8.25 0.56
CA PHE A 32 -1.73 8.17 0.86
C PHE A 32 -2.07 6.99 1.77
N LEU A 33 -1.51 5.80 1.55
CA LEU A 33 -1.77 4.62 2.39
C LEU A 33 -1.31 4.84 3.84
N VAL A 34 -0.14 5.43 4.04
CA VAL A 34 0.39 5.77 5.39
C VAL A 34 -0.56 6.73 6.12
N THR A 35 -1.16 7.67 5.41
CA THR A 35 -2.08 8.67 6.01
C THR A 35 -3.51 8.17 6.19
N CYS A 36 -3.91 7.09 5.52
CA CYS A 36 -5.25 6.49 5.66
C CYS A 36 -5.54 5.95 7.07
N GLY A 37 -4.51 5.61 7.85
CA GLY A 37 -4.66 5.19 9.23
C GLY A 37 -5.34 3.83 9.43
N PHE A 38 -5.27 2.93 8.45
CA PHE A 38 -5.67 1.55 8.67
C PHE A 38 -4.78 0.92 9.74
N PRO A 39 -5.34 0.29 10.79
CA PRO A 39 -4.56 -0.36 11.83
C PRO A 39 -3.57 -1.41 11.30
N GLN A 40 -3.93 -2.07 10.19
CA GLN A 40 -3.05 -3.00 9.51
C GLN A 40 -3.23 -2.89 8.00
N THR A 41 -2.12 -2.78 7.28
CA THR A 41 -2.07 -2.79 5.81
C THR A 41 -1.10 -3.88 5.36
N LEU A 42 -1.57 -4.78 4.50
CA LEU A 42 -0.73 -5.76 3.80
C LEU A 42 -0.63 -5.34 2.33
N LEU A 43 0.59 -5.01 1.91
CA LEU A 43 0.90 -4.66 0.53
C LEU A 43 1.77 -5.76 -0.07
N VAL A 44 1.29 -6.38 -1.14
CA VAL A 44 2.04 -7.33 -1.98
C VAL A 44 2.44 -6.59 -3.25
N THR A 45 3.74 -6.48 -3.50
CA THR A 45 4.30 -5.75 -4.64
C THR A 45 5.71 -6.23 -4.95
N HIS A 46 6.14 -6.02 -6.20
CA HIS A 46 7.53 -6.17 -6.64
C HIS A 46 8.35 -4.85 -6.55
N GLU A 47 7.74 -3.76 -6.10
CA GLU A 47 8.35 -2.43 -6.12
C GLU A 47 9.19 -2.15 -4.87
N GLY A 48 10.49 -1.95 -5.04
CA GLY A 48 11.43 -1.74 -3.92
C GLY A 48 11.21 -0.45 -3.11
N ILE A 49 10.52 0.56 -3.67
CA ILE A 49 10.26 1.80 -2.93
C ILE A 49 9.32 1.59 -1.73
N SER A 50 8.46 0.58 -1.80
CA SER A 50 7.56 0.21 -0.71
C SER A 50 8.30 -0.26 0.55
N GLU A 51 9.52 -0.79 0.41
CA GLU A 51 10.37 -1.22 1.52
C GLU A 51 10.74 -0.05 2.44
N SER A 52 10.83 1.17 1.89
CA SER A 52 11.23 2.35 2.65
C SER A 52 10.16 2.86 3.62
N VAL A 53 8.90 2.50 3.39
CA VAL A 53 7.73 2.94 4.18
C VAL A 53 7.09 1.82 4.99
N ALA A 54 7.45 0.56 4.73
CA ALA A 54 6.89 -0.59 5.42
C ALA A 54 7.46 -0.72 6.83
N ASP A 55 6.59 -0.92 7.82
CA ASP A 55 7.02 -1.23 9.20
C ASP A 55 7.70 -2.61 9.27
N ASN A 56 7.26 -3.55 8.44
CA ASN A 56 7.78 -4.91 8.37
C ASN A 56 7.89 -5.34 6.90
N LEU A 57 9.03 -5.95 6.56
CA LEU A 57 9.27 -6.52 5.24
C LEU A 57 9.23 -8.06 5.31
N ILE A 58 8.45 -8.68 4.44
CA ILE A 58 8.39 -10.14 4.27
C ILE A 58 8.89 -10.45 2.86
N THR A 59 9.97 -11.22 2.75
CA THR A 59 10.58 -11.62 1.48
C THR A 59 10.43 -13.13 1.28
N ILE A 60 10.09 -13.54 0.06
CA ILE A 60 9.98 -14.94 -0.38
C ILE A 60 10.94 -15.21 -1.53
#